data_AF-A0A0N4WBV3-F1
#
_entry.id   AF-A0A0N4WBV3-F1
#
_cell.length_a   1.000
_cell.length_b   1.000
_cell.length_c   1.000
_cell.angle_alpha   90.00
_cell.angle_beta   90.00
_cell.angle_gamma   90.00
#
_symmetry.space_group_name_H-M   'P 1'
#
loop_
_entity.id
_entity.type
_entity.pdbx_description
1 polymer ?
#
loop_
_entity_poly.entity_id
_entity_poly.type
_entity_poly.pdbx_seq_one_letter_code
_entity_poly.pdbx_strand_id
1 'polypeptide(L)'
;LMIWWGWLAFNTSSNYSVSGQQWTEGSRSAVGTIMASVGGGMVTVLISRYTTKKIEVDMFIDGLLASLVSSTAGCLFYTPWQATLVGAIGSTLALIAYPVLEKAKIDDPVGVIPVHVVGSVWGMISPALFVCRDFGLEQHKVTNENDLSGLLYGGGVTLLLYQLAALGAIAVFSAFSAFTILWTLQHSPIGLRLSRLDEELGADLREHGLAGVNVMAYTIEKKLTAKTLSSVLMVILRWRAKAKLGAARRRRIADAGQQSETSKGVEMTRLQKRNVANTSRSPSQLRAA
;
A
#
# COMPACT_ATOMS: atom_id res chain seq x y z
N LEU A 1 -2.24 7.50 18.22
CA LEU A 1 -2.68 7.98 19.55
C LEU A 1 -3.36 6.89 20.37
N MET A 2 -4.44 6.26 19.88
CA MET A 2 -5.17 5.22 20.63
C MET A 2 -4.28 4.05 21.04
N ILE A 3 -3.41 3.57 20.15
CA ILE A 3 -2.45 2.50 20.45
C ILE A 3 -1.47 2.91 21.57
N TRP A 4 -1.01 4.16 21.58
CA TRP A 4 -0.07 4.63 22.61
C TRP A 4 -0.72 4.68 24.00
N TRP A 5 -1.93 5.22 24.09
CA TRP A 5 -2.71 5.20 25.34
C TRP A 5 -3.05 3.77 25.78
N GLY A 6 -3.43 2.92 24.84
CA GLY A 6 -3.68 1.50 25.10
C GLY A 6 -2.43 0.77 25.62
N TRP A 7 -1.25 1.09 25.07
CA TRP A 7 0.02 0.48 25.49
C TRP A 7 0.39 0.84 26.92
N LEU A 8 0.08 2.07 27.34
CA LEU A 8 0.29 2.48 28.72
C LEU A 8 -0.51 1.57 29.66
N ALA A 9 -1.79 1.34 29.38
CA ALA A 9 -2.61 0.40 30.15
C ALA A 9 -2.09 -1.04 30.05
N PHE A 10 -1.66 -1.48 28.87
CA PHE A 10 -1.11 -2.83 28.65
C PHE A 10 0.10 -3.12 29.55
N ASN A 11 1.09 -2.22 29.56
CA ASN A 11 2.31 -2.41 30.35
C ASN A 11 2.08 -2.20 31.86
N THR A 12 1.22 -1.26 32.26
CA THR A 12 0.99 -0.97 33.68
C THR A 12 0.17 -2.04 34.38
N SER A 13 -0.76 -2.69 33.65
CA SER A 13 -1.66 -3.72 34.21
C SER A 13 -1.08 -5.14 34.11
N SER A 14 0.07 -5.33 33.45
CA SER A 14 0.75 -6.64 33.33
C SER A 14 1.31 -7.18 34.64
N ASN A 15 1.20 -6.43 35.75
CA ASN A 15 1.47 -6.90 37.11
C ASN A 15 0.24 -7.56 37.78
N TYR A 16 -0.94 -7.53 37.11
CA TYR A 16 -2.19 -8.19 37.51
C TYR A 16 -2.79 -7.78 38.85
N SER A 17 -2.28 -6.73 39.52
CA SER A 17 -2.78 -6.29 40.81
C SER A 17 -2.31 -4.88 41.20
N VAL A 18 -3.13 -4.22 42.03
CA VAL A 18 -2.88 -2.88 42.60
C VAL A 18 -2.71 -2.96 44.13
N SER A 19 -3.10 -4.09 44.72
CA SER A 19 -3.08 -4.33 46.17
C SER A 19 -1.67 -4.60 46.69
N GLY A 20 -1.46 -4.44 48.00
CA GLY A 20 -0.19 -4.84 48.63
C GLY A 20 1.05 -4.09 48.10
N GLN A 21 0.92 -2.79 47.79
CA GLN A 21 1.97 -1.93 47.20
C GLN A 21 2.35 -2.23 45.74
N GLN A 22 1.66 -3.16 45.06
CA GLN A 22 1.94 -3.48 43.65
C GLN A 22 1.54 -2.35 42.68
N TRP A 23 0.76 -1.35 43.13
CA TRP A 23 0.57 -0.11 42.38
C TRP A 23 1.88 0.63 42.05
N THR A 24 2.93 0.43 42.87
CA THR A 24 4.27 0.99 42.61
C THR A 24 4.93 0.35 41.38
N GLU A 25 4.68 -0.94 41.13
CA GLU A 25 5.16 -1.66 39.95
C GLU A 25 4.47 -1.14 38.70
N GLY A 26 3.14 -1.02 38.74
CA GLY A 26 2.37 -0.46 37.62
C GLY A 26 2.80 0.96 37.28
N SER A 27 3.04 1.82 38.28
CA SER A 27 3.52 3.18 38.05
C SER A 27 4.95 3.24 37.50
N ARG A 28 5.85 2.34 37.91
CA ARG A 28 7.18 2.18 37.29
C ARG A 28 7.07 1.76 35.83
N SER A 29 6.24 0.77 35.50
CA SER A 29 5.98 0.35 34.11
C SER A 29 5.42 1.49 33.26
N ALA A 30 4.57 2.35 33.82
CA ALA A 30 4.08 3.55 33.14
C ALA A 30 5.23 4.49 32.78
N VAL A 31 6.08 4.83 33.74
CA VAL A 31 7.23 5.71 33.52
C VAL A 31 8.19 5.09 32.49
N GLY A 32 8.51 3.81 32.61
CA GLY A 32 9.35 3.10 31.65
C GLY A 32 8.78 3.16 30.23
N THR A 33 7.48 2.93 30.07
CA THR A 33 6.80 2.97 28.76
C THR A 33 6.83 4.36 28.12
N ILE A 34 6.58 5.40 28.91
CA ILE A 34 6.63 6.80 28.46
C ILE A 34 8.07 7.17 28.07
N MET A 35 9.04 6.83 28.91
CA MET A 35 10.45 7.16 28.68
C MET A 35 11.02 6.43 27.47
N ALA A 36 10.61 5.18 27.22
CA ALA A 36 10.93 4.47 25.99
C ALA A 36 10.34 5.14 24.76
N SER A 37 9.08 5.58 24.83
CA SER A 37 8.43 6.35 23.75
C SER A 37 9.20 7.64 23.44
N VAL A 38 9.66 8.37 24.47
CA VAL A 38 10.48 9.57 24.29
C VAL A 38 11.78 9.24 23.57
N GLY A 39 12.50 8.20 23.99
CA GLY A 39 13.73 7.77 23.34
C GLY A 39 13.55 7.37 21.89
N GLY A 40 12.52 6.58 21.61
CA GLY A 40 12.17 6.16 20.25
C GLY A 40 11.76 7.31 19.35
N GLY A 41 10.89 8.19 19.85
CA GLY A 41 10.46 9.39 19.12
C GLY A 41 11.63 10.33 18.81
N MET A 42 12.51 10.60 19.79
CA MET A 42 13.68 11.44 19.60
C MET A 42 14.61 10.89 18.52
N VAL A 43 14.99 9.62 18.61
CA VAL A 43 15.92 9.01 17.63
C VAL A 43 15.29 8.93 16.25
N THR A 44 14.00 8.66 16.17
CA THR A 44 13.29 8.61 14.89
C THR A 44 13.23 9.98 14.21
N VAL A 45 12.98 11.05 14.97
CA VAL A 45 13.05 12.42 14.43
C VAL A 45 14.45 12.72 13.89
N LEU A 46 15.50 12.33 14.61
CA LEU A 46 16.88 12.51 14.18
C LEU A 46 17.21 11.72 12.91
N ILE A 47 16.85 10.43 12.86
CA ILE A 47 17.08 9.55 11.71
C ILE A 47 16.30 10.07 10.49
N SER A 48 15.02 10.40 10.65
CA SER A 48 14.20 10.94 9.58
C SER A 48 14.79 12.25 9.05
N ARG A 49 15.14 13.18 9.95
CA ARG A 49 15.73 14.47 9.57
C ARG A 49 17.09 14.32 8.87
N TYR A 50 17.89 13.33 9.26
CA TYR A 50 19.18 13.07 8.65
C TYR A 50 19.04 12.47 7.24
N THR A 51 18.18 11.46 7.10
CA THR A 51 18.01 10.66 5.87
C THR A 51 17.17 11.39 4.83
N THR A 52 16.00 11.91 5.20
CA THR A 52 15.03 12.48 4.24
C THR A 52 15.06 14.01 4.20
N LYS A 53 15.87 14.64 5.06
CA LYS A 53 15.93 16.09 5.28
C LYS A 53 14.60 16.71 5.71
N LYS A 54 13.62 15.90 6.09
CA LYS A 54 12.31 16.29 6.63
C LYS A 54 12.00 15.41 7.83
N ILE A 55 10.94 15.75 8.57
CA ILE A 55 10.41 14.87 9.61
C ILE A 55 9.21 14.18 8.99
N GLU A 56 9.37 12.91 8.67
CA GLU A 56 8.30 12.08 8.11
C GLU A 56 7.44 11.51 9.25
N VAL A 57 6.13 11.72 9.14
CA VAL A 57 5.18 11.33 10.17
C VAL A 57 5.07 9.81 10.26
N ASP A 58 5.13 9.11 9.14
CA ASP A 58 5.02 7.65 9.10
C ASP A 58 6.21 7.00 9.82
N MET A 59 7.43 7.42 9.49
CA MET A 59 8.63 6.98 10.22
C MET A 59 8.51 7.28 11.71
N PHE A 60 8.03 8.47 12.09
CA PHE A 60 7.84 8.87 13.49
C PHE A 60 6.86 7.96 14.24
N ILE A 61 5.74 7.62 13.62
CA ILE A 61 4.74 6.72 14.20
C ILE A 61 5.33 5.32 14.35
N ASP A 62 5.97 4.78 13.31
CA ASP A 62 6.56 3.44 13.34
C ASP A 62 7.69 3.33 14.37
N GLY A 63 8.53 4.36 14.46
CA GLY A 63 9.57 4.46 15.46
C GLY A 63 9.01 4.51 16.88
N LEU A 64 7.97 5.31 17.13
CA LEU A 64 7.28 5.33 18.43
C LEU A 64 6.69 3.95 18.77
N LEU A 65 6.01 3.30 17.83
CA LEU A 65 5.45 1.96 18.04
C LEU A 65 6.55 0.93 18.33
N ALA A 66 7.65 0.95 17.58
CA ALA A 66 8.77 0.05 17.78
C ALA A 66 9.41 0.23 19.16
N SER A 67 9.46 1.46 19.68
CA SER A 67 9.97 1.73 21.04
C SER A 67 9.04 1.19 22.14
N LEU A 68 7.72 1.29 21.94
CA LEU A 68 6.73 0.71 22.85
C LEU A 68 6.85 -0.82 22.88
N VAL A 69 6.91 -1.45 21.70
CA VAL A 69 7.16 -2.90 21.56
C VAL A 69 8.45 -3.29 22.29
N SER A 70 9.55 -2.58 22.03
CA SER A 70 10.86 -2.88 22.61
C SER A 70 10.89 -2.75 24.14
N SER A 71 10.08 -1.85 24.72
CA SER A 71 10.01 -1.70 26.17
C SER A 71 9.17 -2.76 26.88
N THR A 72 8.30 -3.47 26.16
CA THR A 72 7.20 -4.26 26.74
C THR A 72 7.70 -5.33 27.71
N ALA A 73 8.73 -6.09 27.34
CA ALA A 73 9.22 -7.20 28.17
C ALA A 73 9.99 -6.75 29.44
N GLY A 74 10.44 -5.49 29.49
CA GLY A 74 11.29 -4.99 30.58
C GLY A 74 10.81 -3.71 31.26
N CYS A 75 9.63 -3.19 30.90
CA CYS A 75 9.14 -1.88 31.31
C CYS A 75 9.09 -1.67 32.84
N LEU A 76 8.83 -2.72 33.61
CA LEU A 76 8.84 -2.71 35.07
C LEU A 76 10.26 -2.53 35.66
N PHE A 77 11.24 -3.13 35.01
CA PHE A 77 12.59 -3.32 35.53
C PHE A 77 13.54 -2.19 35.11
N TYR A 78 13.19 -1.40 34.11
CA TYR A 78 14.03 -0.32 33.63
C TYR A 78 13.91 0.93 34.50
N THR A 79 15.06 1.54 34.78
CA THR A 79 15.16 2.93 35.21
C THR A 79 14.81 3.86 34.04
N PRO A 80 14.39 5.13 34.29
CA PRO A 80 13.98 6.05 33.22
C PRO A 80 14.98 6.19 32.07
N TRP A 81 16.28 6.28 32.37
CA TRP A 81 17.31 6.43 31.34
C TRP A 81 17.50 5.14 30.53
N GLN A 82 17.42 3.96 31.16
CA GLN A 82 17.51 2.68 30.47
C GLN A 82 16.32 2.50 29.53
N ALA A 83 15.12 2.84 29.99
CA ALA A 83 13.92 2.74 29.17
C ALA A 83 14.03 3.62 27.91
N THR A 84 14.52 4.86 28.05
CA THR A 84 14.81 5.74 26.91
C THR A 84 15.82 5.12 25.94
N LEU A 85 16.90 4.51 26.45
CA LEU A 85 17.89 3.87 25.60
C LEU A 85 17.34 2.64 24.87
N VAL A 86 16.58 1.80 25.57
CA VAL A 86 15.92 0.61 24.99
C VAL A 86 14.96 1.02 23.89
N GLY A 87 14.14 2.05 24.13
CA GLY A 87 13.23 2.61 23.12
C GLY A 87 13.96 3.17 21.90
N ALA A 88 15.02 3.96 22.13
CA ALA A 88 15.87 4.53 21.08
C ALA A 88 16.51 3.47 20.17
N ILE A 89 17.10 2.42 20.76
CA ILE A 89 17.72 1.32 20.02
C ILE A 89 16.64 0.54 19.25
N GLY A 90 15.50 0.26 19.89
CA GLY A 90 14.37 -0.42 19.27
C GLY A 90 13.86 0.26 18.01
N SER A 91 13.62 1.58 18.08
CA SER A 91 13.22 2.37 16.91
C SER A 91 14.29 2.39 15.83
N THR A 92 15.57 2.50 16.20
CA THR A 92 16.67 2.48 15.22
C THR A 92 16.69 1.18 14.44
N LEU A 93 16.62 0.04 15.15
CA LEU A 93 16.64 -1.28 14.53
C LEU A 93 15.42 -1.50 13.62
N ALA A 94 14.23 -1.08 14.06
CA ALA A 94 13.03 -1.13 13.25
C ALA A 94 13.16 -0.30 11.96
N LEU A 95 13.61 0.96 12.05
CA LEU A 95 13.76 1.82 10.88
C LEU A 95 14.78 1.29 9.87
N ILE A 96 15.86 0.65 10.34
CA ILE A 96 16.85 0.00 9.48
C ILE A 96 16.29 -1.27 8.80
N ALA A 97 15.26 -1.90 9.37
CA ALA A 97 14.67 -3.11 8.80
C ALA A 97 13.88 -2.82 7.50
N TYR A 98 13.25 -1.66 7.36
CA TYR A 98 12.49 -1.28 6.14
C TYR A 98 13.31 -1.44 4.84
N PRO A 99 14.48 -0.80 4.67
CA PRO A 99 15.26 -0.95 3.45
C PRO A 99 15.80 -2.37 3.25
N VAL A 100 15.93 -3.18 4.30
CA VAL A 100 16.31 -4.59 4.19
C VAL A 100 15.16 -5.41 3.63
N LEU A 101 13.93 -5.19 4.11
CA LEU A 101 12.72 -5.83 3.59
C LEU A 101 12.45 -5.46 2.14
N GLU A 102 12.62 -4.18 1.79
CA GLU A 102 12.46 -3.69 0.42
C GLU A 102 13.45 -4.37 -0.54
N LYS A 103 14.72 -4.49 -0.12
CA LYS A 103 15.75 -5.23 -0.89
C LYS A 103 15.41 -6.71 -1.03
N ALA A 104 14.79 -7.30 -0.02
CA ALA A 104 14.31 -8.68 -0.05
C ALA A 104 13.02 -8.86 -0.87
N LYS A 105 12.41 -7.78 -1.37
CA LYS A 105 11.12 -7.76 -2.07
C LYS A 105 9.98 -8.39 -1.25
N ILE A 106 10.04 -8.18 0.06
CA ILE A 106 8.99 -8.58 0.99
C ILE A 106 8.01 -7.42 1.11
N ASP A 107 6.77 -7.65 0.70
CA ASP A 107 5.69 -6.66 0.74
C ASP A 107 5.03 -6.67 2.13
N ASP A 108 5.48 -5.77 3.00
CA ASP A 108 4.92 -5.52 4.33
C ASP A 108 4.25 -4.13 4.35
N PRO A 109 2.97 -4.03 3.97
CA PRO A 109 2.32 -2.74 3.72
C PRO A 109 2.08 -1.90 4.99
N VAL A 110 2.12 -2.53 6.17
CA VAL A 110 1.82 -1.88 7.46
C VAL A 110 3.07 -1.80 8.34
N GLY A 111 4.22 -2.36 7.92
CA GLY A 111 5.45 -2.34 8.71
C GLY A 111 5.40 -3.26 9.94
N VAL A 112 4.64 -4.35 9.88
CA VAL A 112 4.47 -5.28 11.00
C VAL A 112 5.79 -5.93 11.38
N ILE A 113 6.63 -6.31 10.40
CA ILE A 113 7.90 -6.98 10.65
C ILE A 113 8.92 -6.00 11.29
N PRO A 114 9.20 -4.81 10.72
CA PRO A 114 10.06 -3.83 11.36
C PRO A 114 9.63 -3.47 12.79
N VAL A 115 8.36 -3.14 13.00
CA VAL A 115 7.87 -2.64 14.28
C VAL A 115 7.75 -3.76 15.32
N HIS A 116 7.05 -4.85 14.97
CA HIS A 116 6.72 -5.89 15.94
C HIS A 116 7.79 -6.97 16.02
N VAL A 117 8.31 -7.48 14.90
CA VAL A 117 9.28 -8.59 14.97
C VAL A 117 10.65 -8.07 15.42
N VAL A 118 11.21 -7.07 14.75
CA VAL A 118 12.54 -6.54 15.09
C VAL A 118 12.49 -5.84 16.46
N GLY A 119 11.45 -5.06 16.73
CA GLY A 119 11.21 -4.47 18.04
C GLY A 119 11.09 -5.51 19.15
N SER A 120 10.39 -6.63 18.94
CA SER A 120 10.26 -7.69 19.96
C SER A 120 11.55 -8.46 20.18
N VAL A 121 12.31 -8.75 19.12
CA VAL A 121 13.63 -9.40 19.24
C VAL A 121 14.54 -8.59 20.15
N TRP A 122 14.65 -7.28 19.89
CA TRP A 122 15.41 -6.39 20.76
C TRP A 122 14.77 -6.25 22.15
N GLY A 123 13.45 -6.14 22.22
CA GLY A 123 12.70 -6.03 23.47
C GLY A 123 12.85 -7.25 24.37
N MET A 124 13.06 -8.45 23.84
CA MET A 124 13.31 -9.66 24.62
C MET A 124 14.77 -9.83 25.02
N ILE A 125 15.71 -9.29 24.24
CA ILE A 125 17.14 -9.31 24.56
C ILE A 125 17.49 -8.24 25.60
N SER A 126 16.90 -7.04 25.51
CA SER A 126 17.23 -5.91 26.36
C SER A 126 17.08 -6.16 27.88
N PRO A 127 16.09 -6.94 28.38
CA PRO A 127 16.01 -7.26 29.79
C PRO A 127 17.22 -8.06 30.28
N ALA A 128 17.74 -8.97 29.44
CA ALA A 128 18.93 -9.75 29.76
C ALA A 128 20.20 -8.89 29.89
N LEU A 129 20.18 -7.64 29.42
CA LEU A 129 21.28 -6.70 29.56
C LEU A 129 21.05 -5.74 30.73
N PHE A 130 19.86 -5.16 30.82
CA PHE A 130 19.60 -3.97 31.66
C PHE A 130 18.78 -4.23 32.92
N VAL A 131 18.18 -5.41 33.12
CA VAL A 131 17.42 -5.71 34.34
C VAL A 131 18.37 -5.71 35.54
N CYS A 132 18.07 -4.91 36.55
CA CYS A 132 18.56 -5.14 37.91
C CYS A 132 17.38 -5.66 38.70
N ARG A 133 17.48 -6.80 39.40
CA ARG A 133 16.37 -7.33 40.20
C ARG A 133 16.21 -6.63 41.55
N ASP A 134 17.26 -6.02 42.07
CA ASP A 134 17.19 -5.21 43.28
C ASP A 134 16.86 -3.75 42.93
N PHE A 135 15.57 -3.47 42.71
CA PHE A 135 15.06 -2.13 42.41
C PHE A 135 14.26 -1.51 43.55
N GLY A 136 14.54 -1.92 44.79
CA GLY A 136 14.01 -1.29 45.99
C GLY A 136 12.56 -1.66 46.34
N LEU A 137 12.03 -2.75 45.78
CA LEU A 137 10.76 -3.34 46.20
C LEU A 137 11.04 -4.59 47.04
N GLU A 138 10.52 -4.65 48.27
CA GLU A 138 10.72 -5.76 49.22
C GLU A 138 10.40 -7.14 48.60
N GLN A 139 9.42 -7.19 47.69
CA GLN A 139 8.99 -8.41 47.00
C GLN A 139 9.98 -8.92 45.94
N HIS A 140 10.99 -8.12 45.57
CA HIS A 140 11.95 -8.40 44.50
C HIS A 140 13.40 -8.48 45.00
N LYS A 141 13.63 -8.44 46.32
CA LYS A 141 14.96 -8.61 46.91
C LYS A 141 15.58 -9.94 46.48
N VAL A 142 16.77 -9.87 45.91
CA VAL A 142 17.51 -11.04 45.43
C VAL A 142 18.05 -11.82 46.63
N THR A 143 17.58 -13.05 46.81
CA THR A 143 18.30 -14.05 47.62
C THR A 143 19.30 -14.73 46.70
N ASN A 144 20.58 -14.75 47.10
CA ASN A 144 21.76 -15.03 46.25
C ASN A 144 21.79 -16.39 45.50
N GLU A 145 20.78 -17.24 45.64
CA GLU A 145 20.82 -18.59 45.07
C GLU A 145 20.39 -18.67 43.59
N ASN A 146 19.71 -17.64 43.05
CA ASN A 146 19.32 -17.57 41.63
C ASN A 146 19.21 -16.11 41.13
N ASP A 147 20.30 -15.34 41.22
CA ASP A 147 20.30 -13.98 40.68
C ASP A 147 20.16 -14.00 39.15
N LEU A 148 18.99 -13.58 38.67
CA LEU A 148 18.67 -13.39 37.26
C LEU A 148 18.75 -11.90 36.90
N SER A 149 19.74 -11.20 37.44
CA SER A 149 20.07 -9.84 36.98
C SER A 149 20.65 -9.88 35.57
N GLY A 150 20.55 -8.77 34.87
CA GLY A 150 21.10 -8.59 33.54
C GLY A 150 22.62 -8.64 33.54
N LEU A 151 23.20 -8.88 32.37
CA LEU A 151 24.63 -9.05 32.18
C LEU A 151 25.44 -7.84 32.70
N LEU A 152 24.90 -6.61 32.55
CA LEU A 152 25.56 -5.39 33.03
C LEU A 152 25.51 -5.21 34.55
N TYR A 153 24.68 -5.99 35.24
CA TYR A 153 24.49 -5.97 36.69
C TYR A 153 25.10 -7.19 37.40
N GLY A 154 25.88 -8.01 36.68
CA GLY A 154 26.61 -9.14 37.27
C GLY A 154 25.85 -10.46 37.32
N GLY A 155 24.60 -10.53 36.84
CA GLY A 155 23.78 -11.77 36.85
C GLY A 155 24.17 -12.83 35.81
N GLY A 156 25.35 -12.70 35.21
CA GLY A 156 25.91 -13.68 34.27
C GLY A 156 25.13 -13.80 32.95
N VAL A 157 25.28 -14.95 32.28
CA VAL A 157 24.67 -15.22 30.97
C VAL A 157 23.34 -15.97 31.03
N THR A 158 22.94 -16.42 32.22
CA THR A 158 21.77 -17.29 32.41
C THR A 158 20.48 -16.64 31.92
N LEU A 159 20.23 -15.38 32.29
CA LEU A 159 19.04 -14.66 31.81
C LEU A 159 19.07 -14.46 30.29
N LEU A 160 20.24 -14.19 29.71
CA LEU A 160 20.39 -14.06 28.25
C LEU A 160 20.04 -15.37 27.54
N LEU A 161 20.53 -16.51 28.04
CA LEU A 161 20.21 -17.82 27.48
C LEU A 161 18.72 -18.13 27.56
N TYR A 162 18.06 -17.79 28.67
CA TYR A 162 16.60 -17.95 28.80
C TYR A 162 15.84 -17.09 27.81
N GLN A 163 16.22 -15.82 27.63
CA GLN A 163 15.56 -14.95 26.67
C GLN A 163 15.78 -15.37 25.22
N LEU A 164 16.98 -15.85 24.87
CA LEU A 164 17.27 -16.38 23.54
C LEU A 164 16.53 -17.70 23.28
N ALA A 165 16.44 -18.59 24.28
CA ALA A 165 15.67 -19.83 24.17
C ALA A 165 14.17 -19.54 24.00
N ALA A 166 13.62 -18.60 24.78
CA ALA A 166 12.24 -18.16 24.66
C ALA A 166 11.96 -17.53 23.28
N LEU A 167 12.85 -16.64 22.82
CA LEU A 167 12.75 -16.01 21.50
C LEU A 167 12.74 -17.06 20.39
N GLY A 168 13.65 -18.04 20.44
CA GLY A 168 13.72 -19.14 19.48
C GLY A 168 12.45 -20.00 19.50
N ALA A 169 11.96 -20.36 20.68
CA ALA A 169 10.74 -21.14 20.83
C ALA A 169 9.51 -20.41 20.26
N ILE A 170 9.36 -19.12 20.57
CA ILE A 170 8.28 -18.28 20.04
C ILE A 170 8.41 -18.16 18.52
N ALA A 171 9.60 -17.87 17.99
CA ALA A 171 9.82 -17.73 16.55
C ALA A 171 9.47 -19.02 15.79
N VAL A 172 9.91 -20.18 16.28
CA VAL A 172 9.60 -21.48 15.65
C VAL A 172 8.11 -21.77 15.73
N PHE A 173 7.49 -21.59 16.91
CA PHE A 173 6.06 -21.85 17.08
C PHE A 173 5.20 -20.92 16.22
N SER A 174 5.47 -19.61 16.23
CA SER A 174 4.74 -18.62 15.45
C SER A 174 4.93 -18.83 13.94
N ALA A 175 6.15 -19.09 13.47
CA ALA A 175 6.39 -19.36 12.05
C ALA A 175 5.69 -20.64 11.59
N PHE A 176 5.79 -21.72 12.37
CA PHE A 176 5.17 -23.01 12.03
C PHE A 176 3.64 -22.94 12.06
N SER A 177 3.06 -22.35 13.11
CA SER A 177 1.61 -22.21 13.24
C SER A 177 1.04 -21.27 12.18
N ALA A 178 1.64 -20.09 11.96
CA ALA A 178 1.20 -19.16 10.94
C ALA A 178 1.32 -19.78 9.53
N PHE A 179 2.44 -20.43 9.21
CA PHE A 179 2.60 -21.09 7.92
C PHE A 179 1.54 -22.17 7.70
N THR A 180 1.30 -23.02 8.72
CA THR A 180 0.30 -24.09 8.63
C THR A 180 -1.11 -23.53 8.43
N ILE A 181 -1.49 -22.51 9.22
CA ILE A 181 -2.81 -21.87 9.12
C ILE A 181 -2.99 -21.18 7.77
N LEU A 182 -2.02 -20.37 7.34
CA LEU A 182 -2.14 -19.62 6.07
C LEU A 182 -2.08 -20.56 4.87
N TRP A 183 -1.25 -21.61 4.90
CA TRP A 183 -1.18 -22.60 3.84
C TRP A 183 -2.48 -23.40 3.71
N THR A 184 -3.06 -23.83 4.84
CA THR A 184 -4.34 -24.54 4.85
C THR A 184 -5.49 -23.64 4.38
N LEU A 185 -5.56 -22.39 4.84
CA LEU A 185 -6.57 -21.42 4.39
C LEU A 185 -6.45 -21.12 2.89
N GLN A 186 -5.23 -20.95 2.38
CA GLN A 186 -4.98 -20.68 0.96
C GLN A 186 -5.46 -21.82 0.04
N HIS A 187 -5.39 -23.07 0.49
CA HIS A 187 -5.87 -24.25 -0.26
C HIS A 187 -7.30 -24.65 0.09
N SER A 188 -7.92 -23.98 1.06
CA SER A 188 -9.33 -24.19 1.41
C SER A 188 -10.25 -23.49 0.41
N PRO A 189 -11.53 -23.90 0.33
CA PRO A 189 -12.53 -23.22 -0.50
C PRO A 189 -12.78 -21.75 -0.11
N ILE A 190 -12.35 -21.32 1.09
CA ILE A 190 -12.52 -19.95 1.59
C ILE A 190 -11.52 -19.01 0.89
N GLY A 191 -10.31 -19.49 0.62
CA GLY A 191 -9.20 -18.67 0.12
C GLY A 191 -8.70 -17.64 1.15
N LEU A 192 -7.51 -17.09 0.92
CA LEU A 192 -6.92 -16.06 1.78
C LEU A 192 -6.74 -14.72 1.05
N ARG A 193 -6.30 -14.75 -0.22
CA ARG A 193 -6.02 -13.56 -1.02
C ARG A 193 -7.06 -13.38 -2.12
N LEU A 194 -7.47 -12.13 -2.34
CA LEU A 194 -8.32 -11.74 -3.46
C LEU A 194 -7.68 -12.12 -4.80
N SER A 195 -8.54 -12.34 -5.80
CA SER A 195 -8.06 -12.48 -7.18
C SER A 195 -7.45 -11.17 -7.65
N ARG A 196 -6.50 -11.20 -8.61
CA ARG A 196 -5.85 -9.96 -9.11
C ARG A 196 -6.85 -8.93 -9.63
N LEU A 197 -7.95 -9.38 -10.24
CA LEU A 197 -8.98 -8.47 -10.74
C LEU A 197 -9.74 -7.82 -9.58
N ASP A 198 -10.05 -8.59 -8.54
CA ASP A 198 -10.76 -8.09 -7.36
C ASP A 198 -9.85 -7.17 -6.52
N GLU A 199 -8.54 -7.44 -6.48
CA GLU A 199 -7.52 -6.59 -5.87
C GLU A 199 -7.37 -5.25 -6.64
N GLU A 200 -7.38 -5.28 -7.98
CA GLU A 200 -7.41 -4.08 -8.84
C GLU A 200 -8.69 -3.24 -8.66
N LEU A 201 -9.84 -3.89 -8.42
CA LEU A 201 -11.13 -3.22 -8.18
C LEU A 201 -11.24 -2.61 -6.78
N GLY A 202 -10.48 -3.13 -5.82
CA GLY A 202 -10.47 -2.72 -4.43
C GLY A 202 -11.39 -3.56 -3.54
N ALA A 203 -10.87 -3.93 -2.36
CA ALA A 203 -11.60 -4.74 -1.37
C ALA A 203 -12.87 -4.04 -0.87
N ASP A 204 -12.88 -2.71 -0.76
CA ASP A 204 -14.05 -1.93 -0.36
C ASP A 204 -15.26 -2.20 -1.27
N LEU A 205 -15.04 -2.20 -2.58
CA LEU A 205 -16.10 -2.50 -3.55
C LEU A 205 -16.49 -3.98 -3.52
N ARG A 206 -15.51 -4.86 -3.37
CA ARG A 206 -15.68 -6.28 -3.66
C ARG A 206 -16.16 -7.13 -2.47
N GLU A 207 -15.63 -6.84 -1.29
CA GLU A 207 -15.96 -7.51 -0.02
C GLU A 207 -16.99 -6.71 0.79
N HIS A 208 -16.95 -5.38 0.72
CA HIS A 208 -17.79 -4.53 1.58
C HIS A 208 -18.93 -3.82 0.85
N GLY A 209 -18.94 -3.86 -0.50
CA GLY A 209 -19.96 -3.18 -1.31
C GLY A 209 -19.95 -1.65 -1.15
N LEU A 210 -18.86 -1.09 -0.67
CA LEU A 210 -18.67 0.33 -0.42
C LEU A 210 -18.02 0.98 -1.64
N ALA A 211 -18.82 1.34 -2.65
CA ALA A 211 -18.41 2.34 -3.61
C ALA A 211 -18.83 3.71 -3.08
N GLY A 212 -17.92 4.68 -3.02
CA GLY A 212 -18.14 6.01 -2.42
C GLY A 212 -19.39 6.78 -2.89
N VAL A 213 -20.13 6.33 -3.91
CA VAL A 213 -21.52 6.74 -4.18
C VAL A 213 -22.23 5.65 -5.02
N ASN A 214 -23.44 5.24 -4.63
CA ASN A 214 -24.48 4.53 -5.42
C ASN A 214 -24.02 3.38 -6.36
N VAL A 215 -23.91 2.16 -5.80
CA VAL A 215 -23.51 0.92 -6.51
C VAL A 215 -24.54 0.43 -7.53
N MET A 216 -25.82 0.83 -7.43
CA MET A 216 -26.88 0.37 -8.36
C MET A 216 -26.68 0.79 -9.83
N ALA A 217 -25.66 1.58 -10.15
CA ALA A 217 -25.38 2.06 -11.51
C ALA A 217 -24.18 1.38 -12.20
N TYR A 218 -23.35 0.61 -11.50
CA TYR A 218 -22.13 0.06 -12.09
C TYR A 218 -22.27 -1.43 -12.42
N THR A 219 -22.36 -1.73 -13.72
CA THR A 219 -22.19 -3.12 -14.19
C THR A 219 -20.70 -3.37 -14.30
N ILE A 220 -20.15 -4.26 -13.47
CA ILE A 220 -18.72 -4.61 -13.53
C ILE A 220 -18.45 -5.33 -14.86
N GLU A 221 -17.92 -4.60 -15.84
CA GLU A 221 -17.49 -5.19 -17.11
C GLU A 221 -16.20 -5.99 -16.87
N LYS A 222 -16.28 -7.32 -17.07
CA LYS A 222 -15.10 -8.19 -17.04
C LYS A 222 -14.13 -7.81 -18.16
N LYS A 223 -12.81 -8.00 -17.96
CA LYS A 223 -11.78 -7.85 -19.01
C LYS A 223 -12.25 -8.50 -20.32
N LEU A 224 -12.13 -7.77 -21.44
CA LEU A 224 -12.60 -8.23 -22.75
C LEU A 224 -12.05 -9.63 -23.04
N THR A 225 -12.93 -10.62 -23.12
CA THR A 225 -12.58 -11.95 -23.60
C THR A 225 -12.13 -11.85 -25.05
N ALA A 226 -11.22 -12.72 -25.51
CA ALA A 226 -10.74 -12.72 -26.90
C ALA A 226 -11.88 -12.76 -27.94
N LYS A 227 -13.00 -13.44 -27.60
CA LYS A 227 -14.23 -13.43 -28.40
C LYS A 227 -14.87 -12.04 -28.50
N THR A 228 -14.95 -11.31 -27.40
CA THR A 228 -15.52 -9.95 -27.35
C THR A 228 -14.65 -8.97 -28.12
N LEU A 229 -13.33 -9.08 -27.97
CA LEU A 229 -12.36 -8.28 -28.74
C LEU A 229 -12.50 -8.55 -30.24
N SER A 230 -12.57 -9.82 -30.65
CA SER A 230 -12.77 -10.20 -32.06
C SER A 230 -14.08 -9.67 -32.63
N SER A 231 -15.16 -9.69 -31.84
CA SER A 231 -16.46 -9.15 -32.25
C SER A 231 -16.40 -7.64 -32.46
N VAL A 232 -15.79 -6.91 -31.52
CA VAL A 232 -15.60 -5.46 -31.63
C VAL A 232 -14.72 -5.10 -32.82
N LEU A 233 -13.61 -5.82 -33.01
CA LEU A 233 -12.71 -5.62 -34.14
C LEU A 233 -13.41 -5.87 -35.48
N MET A 234 -14.24 -6.92 -35.58
CA MET A 234 -15.02 -7.22 -36.77
C MET A 234 -16.05 -6.12 -37.09
N VAL A 235 -16.70 -5.56 -36.07
CA VAL A 235 -17.62 -4.43 -36.24
C VAL A 235 -16.88 -3.20 -36.77
N ILE A 236 -15.72 -2.87 -36.19
CA ILE A 236 -14.86 -1.76 -36.64
C ILE A 236 -14.43 -1.95 -38.10
N LEU A 237 -13.99 -3.16 -38.47
CA LEU A 237 -13.57 -3.48 -39.85
C LEU A 237 -14.73 -3.37 -40.84
N ARG A 238 -15.91 -3.91 -40.50
CA ARG A 238 -17.13 -3.80 -41.33
C ARG A 238 -17.55 -2.34 -41.51
N TRP A 239 -17.48 -1.54 -40.46
CA TRP A 239 -17.81 -0.12 -40.53
C TRP A 239 -16.83 0.64 -41.45
N ARG A 240 -15.51 0.41 -41.31
CA ARG A 240 -14.51 1.02 -42.20
C ARG A 240 -14.72 0.61 -43.67
N ALA A 241 -15.03 -0.65 -43.93
CA ALA A 241 -15.34 -1.12 -45.28
C ALA A 241 -16.58 -0.42 -45.87
N LYS A 242 -17.65 -0.31 -45.09
CA LYS A 242 -18.90 0.37 -45.49
C LYS A 242 -18.67 1.86 -45.72
N ALA A 243 -17.88 2.52 -44.87
CA ALA A 243 -17.51 3.93 -45.03
C ALA A 243 -16.72 4.17 -46.33
N LYS A 244 -15.78 3.27 -46.67
CA LYS A 244 -14.98 3.34 -47.90
C LYS A 244 -15.84 3.16 -49.15
N LEU A 245 -16.76 2.19 -49.14
CA LEU A 245 -17.73 1.98 -50.23
C LEU A 245 -18.67 3.19 -50.38
N GLY A 246 -19.14 3.76 -49.27
CA GLY A 246 -19.97 4.97 -49.28
C GLY A 246 -19.23 6.18 -49.87
N ALA A 247 -17.94 6.35 -49.54
CA ALA A 247 -17.11 7.41 -50.12
C ALA A 247 -16.90 7.21 -51.63
N ALA A 248 -16.65 5.98 -52.08
CA ALA A 248 -16.53 5.66 -53.51
C ALA A 248 -17.84 5.92 -54.27
N ARG A 249 -18.99 5.59 -53.68
CA ARG A 249 -20.31 5.88 -54.27
C ARG A 249 -20.55 7.38 -54.41
N ARG A 250 -20.21 8.18 -53.40
CA ARG A 250 -20.33 9.64 -53.46
C ARG A 250 -19.45 10.26 -54.55
N ARG A 251 -18.22 9.76 -54.72
CA ARG A 251 -17.34 10.19 -55.83
C ARG A 251 -17.95 9.88 -57.19
N ARG A 252 -18.44 8.65 -57.43
CA ARG A 252 -19.09 8.29 -58.70
C ARG A 252 -20.32 9.15 -59.01
N ILE A 253 -21.11 9.51 -57.99
CA ILE A 253 -22.28 10.38 -58.16
C ILE A 253 -21.82 11.81 -58.50
N ALA A 254 -20.77 12.32 -57.85
CA ALA A 254 -20.21 13.63 -58.17
C ALA A 254 -19.66 13.66 -59.61
N ASP A 255 -18.89 12.65 -60.01
CA ASP A 255 -18.32 12.54 -61.36
C ASP A 255 -19.42 12.45 -62.44
N ALA A 256 -20.48 11.67 -62.19
CA ALA A 256 -21.63 11.54 -63.08
C ALA A 256 -22.45 12.85 -63.18
N GLY A 257 -22.62 13.56 -62.07
CA GLY A 257 -23.25 14.89 -62.05
C GLY A 257 -22.46 15.91 -62.87
N GLN A 258 -21.14 15.90 -62.72
CA GLN A 258 -20.23 16.82 -63.41
C GLN A 258 -20.18 16.54 -64.93
N GLN A 259 -20.24 15.27 -65.36
CA GLN A 259 -20.37 14.88 -66.77
C GLN A 259 -21.71 15.30 -67.38
N SER A 260 -22.81 15.19 -66.62
CA SER A 260 -24.14 15.65 -67.07
C SER A 260 -24.17 17.18 -67.24
N GLU A 261 -23.60 17.93 -66.31
CA GLU A 261 -23.53 19.40 -66.41
C GLU A 261 -22.61 19.87 -67.55
N THR A 262 -21.45 19.24 -67.74
CA THR A 262 -20.58 19.56 -68.88
C THR A 262 -21.23 19.23 -70.21
N SER A 263 -21.94 18.10 -70.34
CA SER A 263 -22.70 17.77 -71.54
C SER A 263 -23.78 18.81 -71.87
N LYS A 264 -24.58 19.22 -70.87
CA LYS A 264 -25.60 20.26 -71.04
C LYS A 264 -25.01 21.62 -71.41
N GLY A 265 -23.88 22.00 -70.79
CA GLY A 265 -23.16 23.24 -71.11
C GLY A 265 -22.63 23.26 -72.55
N VAL A 266 -22.06 22.16 -73.03
CA VAL A 266 -21.58 22.03 -74.41
C VAL A 266 -22.74 22.11 -75.41
N GLU A 267 -23.87 21.48 -75.11
CA GLU A 267 -25.07 21.51 -75.95
C GLU A 267 -25.67 22.92 -76.04
N MET A 268 -25.80 23.62 -74.91
CA MET A 268 -26.24 25.02 -74.85
C MET A 268 -25.32 25.96 -75.65
N THR A 269 -24.00 25.77 -75.53
CA THR A 269 -23.01 26.56 -76.28
C THR A 269 -23.09 26.31 -77.79
N ARG A 270 -23.37 25.08 -78.21
CA ARG A 270 -23.63 24.73 -79.63
C ARG A 270 -24.91 25.39 -80.14
N LEU A 271 -25.99 25.37 -79.35
CA LEU A 271 -27.26 26.02 -79.71
C LEU A 271 -27.12 27.54 -79.83
N GLN A 272 -26.38 28.18 -78.92
CA GLN A 272 -26.06 29.62 -79.02
C GLN A 272 -25.27 29.95 -80.28
N LYS A 273 -24.21 29.20 -80.61
CA LYS A 273 -23.44 29.40 -81.86
C LYS A 273 -24.30 29.22 -83.10
N ARG A 274 -25.23 28.27 -83.09
CA ARG A 274 -26.15 28.01 -84.21
C ARG A 274 -27.18 29.14 -84.38
N ASN A 275 -27.68 29.70 -83.27
CA ASN A 275 -28.56 30.86 -83.30
C ASN A 275 -27.85 32.13 -83.77
N VAL A 276 -26.59 32.36 -83.34
CA VAL A 276 -25.77 33.50 -83.80
C VAL A 276 -25.42 33.38 -85.28
N ALA A 277 -25.14 32.18 -85.79
CA ALA A 277 -24.91 31.95 -87.22
C ALA A 277 -26.17 32.15 -88.08
N ASN A 278 -27.36 31.91 -87.51
CA ASN A 278 -28.64 32.16 -88.18
C ASN A 278 -29.05 33.64 -88.14
N THR A 279 -28.69 34.40 -87.10
CA THR A 279 -28.97 35.85 -87.03
C THR A 279 -27.98 36.71 -87.83
N SER A 280 -26.81 36.19 -88.20
CA SER A 280 -25.86 36.88 -89.09
C SER A 280 -26.18 36.77 -90.59
N ARG A 281 -27.28 36.11 -90.98
CA ARG A 281 -27.82 36.15 -92.34
C ARG A 281 -28.94 37.21 -92.44
N SER A 282 -28.55 38.47 -92.62
CA SER A 282 -29.45 39.53 -93.07
C SER A 282 -29.64 39.44 -94.59
N PRO A 283 -30.88 39.60 -95.12
CA PRO A 283 -31.18 39.52 -96.54
C PRO A 283 -30.81 40.83 -97.23
N SER A 284 -29.65 40.86 -97.90
CA SER A 284 -29.38 41.89 -98.90
C SER A 284 -28.45 41.34 -99.98
N GLN A 285 -28.77 41.68 -101.23
CA GLN A 285 -28.21 41.28 -102.54
C GLN A 285 -29.07 40.22 -103.28
N LEU A 286 -30.08 40.66 -104.04
CA LEU A 286 -30.08 41.18 -105.45
C LEU A 286 -30.35 40.01 -106.43
N ARG A 287 -31.49 39.90 -107.13
CA ARG A 287 -32.00 40.76 -108.24
C ARG A 287 -30.89 41.16 -109.22
N ALA A 288 -30.65 40.33 -110.25
CA ALA A 288 -30.34 40.72 -111.63
C ALA A 288 -30.18 39.46 -112.52
N ALA A 289 -30.88 39.46 -113.66
CA ALA A 289 -30.97 38.45 -114.74
C ALA A 289 -31.80 37.18 -114.46
#